data_AF-A0A6M8FP40-F1
#
_entry.id   AF-A0A6M8FP40-F1
#
_cell.length_a   1.000
_cell.length_b   1.000
_cell.length_c   1.000
_cell.angle_alpha   90.00
_cell.angle_beta   90.00
_cell.angle_gamma   90.00
#
_symmetry.space_group_name_H-M   'P 1'
#
loop_
_entity.id
_entity.type
_entity.pdbx_description
1 polymer ?
#
loop_
_entity_poly.entity_id
_entity_poly.type
_entity_poly.pdbx_seq_one_letter_code
_entity_poly.pdbx_strand_id
1 'polypeptide(L)'
;MRCWMIVLLVVLVTTAVGGGGWLWLKAEYRNESAMAVATRFIYLLHDERLAEAYDLTLKADGLAGRDLPQFRQIAARQRCARGTWQVYALSPPQSRGNRLRRWLSGRQVEMPSITVRYDFAPNPCPYSIELRRDGQGQWRVFNFQSTAG
;
A
#
# COMPACT_ATOMS: atom_id res chain seq x y z
N MET A 1 12.08 43.13 -30.47
CA MET A 1 11.96 42.74 -29.05
C MET A 1 10.89 41.68 -28.78
N ARG A 2 9.71 41.70 -29.43
CA ARG A 2 8.62 40.71 -29.18
C ARG A 2 8.97 39.24 -29.49
N CYS A 3 9.79 38.94 -30.51
CA CYS A 3 10.13 37.56 -30.90
C CYS A 3 10.96 36.82 -29.83
N TRP A 4 11.90 37.52 -29.18
CA TRP A 4 12.75 36.93 -28.13
C TRP A 4 11.95 36.55 -26.88
N MET A 5 10.94 37.34 -26.54
CA MET A 5 10.08 37.09 -25.39
C MET A 5 9.25 35.82 -25.58
N ILE A 6 8.77 35.55 -26.80
CA ILE A 6 8.01 34.33 -27.14
C ILE A 6 8.92 33.10 -27.06
N VAL A 7 10.14 33.17 -27.61
CA VAL A 7 11.11 32.06 -27.55
C VAL A 7 11.48 31.72 -26.11
N LEU A 8 11.73 32.74 -25.27
CA LEU A 8 12.04 32.55 -23.85
C LEU A 8 10.89 31.88 -23.10
N LEU A 9 9.65 32.27 -23.40
CA LEU A 9 8.45 31.71 -22.77
C LEU A 9 8.23 30.25 -23.19
N VAL A 10 8.46 29.90 -24.46
CA VAL A 10 8.39 28.51 -24.96
C VAL A 10 9.48 27.64 -24.32
N VAL A 11 10.71 28.15 -24.19
CA VAL A 11 11.81 27.42 -23.52
C VAL A 11 11.51 27.22 -22.03
N LEU A 12 10.97 28.22 -21.34
CA LEU A 12 10.57 28.12 -19.93
C LEU A 12 9.44 27.10 -19.73
N VAL A 13 8.42 27.12 -20.59
CA VAL A 13 7.30 26.17 -20.50
C VAL A 13 7.77 24.75 -20.78
N THR A 14 8.57 24.54 -21.82
CA THR A 14 9.06 23.19 -22.17
C THR A 14 9.99 22.62 -21.10
N THR A 15 10.88 23.42 -20.51
CA THR A 15 11.74 22.99 -19.40
C THR A 15 10.95 22.72 -18.13
N ALA A 16 9.97 23.57 -17.77
CA ALA A 16 9.11 23.35 -16.61
C ALA A 16 8.23 22.09 -16.75
N VAL A 17 7.65 21.86 -17.93
CA VAL A 17 6.85 20.67 -18.22
C VAL A 17 7.72 19.41 -18.23
N GLY A 18 8.91 19.47 -18.81
CA GLY A 18 9.88 18.37 -18.80
C GLY A 18 10.33 18.01 -17.39
N GLY A 19 10.69 19.01 -16.58
CA GLY A 19 11.10 18.81 -15.18
C GLY A 19 9.97 18.29 -14.30
N GLY A 20 8.77 18.88 -14.40
CA GLY A 20 7.58 18.44 -13.67
C GLY A 20 7.16 17.02 -14.03
N GLY A 21 7.19 16.68 -15.32
CA GLY A 21 6.92 15.32 -15.80
C GLY A 21 7.92 14.31 -15.28
N TRP A 22 9.22 14.64 -15.27
CA TRP A 22 10.25 13.77 -14.72
C TRP A 22 10.08 13.51 -13.22
N LEU A 23 9.77 14.55 -12.43
CA LEU A 23 9.48 14.43 -11.00
C LEU A 23 8.24 13.56 -10.76
N TRP A 24 7.19 13.77 -11.55
CA TRP A 24 5.97 12.95 -11.46
C TRP A 24 6.25 11.47 -11.76
N LEU A 25 7.08 11.17 -12.77
CA LEU A 25 7.45 9.79 -13.09
C LEU A 25 8.26 9.12 -11.98
N LYS A 26 9.09 9.88 -11.26
CA LYS A 26 9.89 9.39 -10.14
C LYS A 26 9.11 9.29 -8.83
N ALA A 27 8.02 10.03 -8.69
CA ALA A 27 7.18 10.01 -7.50
C ALA A 27 6.70 8.59 -7.15
N GLU A 28 6.72 8.27 -5.85
CA GLU A 28 6.17 7.03 -5.31
C GLU A 28 4.69 6.92 -5.70
N TYR A 29 4.30 5.71 -6.09
CA TYR A 29 2.91 5.36 -6.31
C TYR A 29 2.42 4.50 -5.15
N ARG A 30 1.30 4.91 -4.55
CA ARG A 30 0.59 4.19 -3.50
C ARG A 30 -0.75 3.73 -4.06
N ASN A 31 -1.10 2.47 -3.84
CA ASN A 31 -2.41 1.95 -4.23
C ASN A 31 -3.41 2.30 -3.13
N GLU A 32 -4.16 3.40 -3.31
CA GLU A 32 -5.09 3.91 -2.29
C GLU A 32 -6.11 2.87 -1.82
N SER A 33 -6.63 2.04 -2.73
CA SER A 33 -7.60 0.99 -2.37
C SER A 33 -6.99 -0.09 -1.48
N ALA A 34 -5.76 -0.53 -1.78
CA ALA A 34 -5.03 -1.48 -0.96
C ALA A 34 -4.70 -0.86 0.42
N MET A 35 -4.22 0.39 0.42
CA MET A 35 -3.89 1.13 1.65
C MET A 35 -5.09 1.31 2.57
N ALA A 36 -6.27 1.59 2.01
CA ALA A 36 -7.50 1.71 2.78
C ALA A 36 -7.89 0.39 3.46
N VAL A 37 -7.76 -0.75 2.76
CA VAL A 37 -8.04 -2.07 3.34
C VAL A 37 -7.06 -2.41 4.46
N ALA A 38 -5.75 -2.24 4.26
CA ALA A 38 -4.76 -2.50 5.31
C ALA A 38 -4.98 -1.63 6.54
N THR A 39 -5.21 -0.33 6.33
CA THR A 39 -5.46 0.62 7.43
C THR A 39 -6.75 0.27 8.15
N ARG A 40 -7.84 -0.05 7.44
CA ARG A 40 -9.10 -0.45 8.08
C ARG A 40 -8.93 -1.74 8.88
N PHE A 41 -8.23 -2.73 8.33
CA PHE A 41 -7.97 -4.00 9.01
C PHE A 41 -7.21 -3.79 10.32
N ILE A 42 -6.18 -2.95 10.31
CA ILE A 42 -5.33 -2.72 11.48
C ILE A 42 -6.07 -2.06 12.63
N TYR A 43 -6.95 -1.10 12.32
CA TYR A 43 -7.82 -0.47 13.32
C TYR A 43 -8.84 -1.47 13.86
N LEU A 44 -9.50 -2.27 13.01
CA LEU A 44 -10.45 -3.28 13.46
C LEU A 44 -9.80 -4.35 14.35
N LEU A 45 -8.58 -4.78 14.03
CA LEU A 45 -7.83 -5.74 14.82
C LEU A 45 -7.56 -5.20 16.23
N HIS A 46 -7.14 -3.94 16.30
CA HIS A 46 -6.78 -3.25 17.53
C HIS A 46 -8.00 -2.90 18.41
N ASP A 47 -9.12 -2.56 17.78
CA ASP A 47 -10.39 -2.27 18.43
C ASP A 47 -11.16 -3.54 18.82
N GLU A 48 -10.52 -4.71 18.70
CA GLU A 48 -11.07 -6.04 19.02
C GLU A 48 -12.32 -6.39 18.21
N ARG A 49 -12.56 -5.71 17.07
CA ARG A 49 -13.63 -5.97 16.11
C ARG A 49 -13.24 -7.10 15.16
N LEU A 50 -12.89 -8.26 15.74
CA LEU A 50 -12.23 -9.35 15.05
C LEU A 50 -13.07 -10.01 13.95
N ALA A 51 -14.40 -10.00 14.07
CA ALA A 51 -15.28 -10.51 13.02
C ALA A 51 -15.19 -9.64 11.75
N GLU A 52 -15.27 -8.32 11.91
CA GLU A 52 -15.13 -7.38 10.79
C GLU A 52 -13.72 -7.38 10.21
N ALA A 53 -12.69 -7.49 11.06
CA ALA A 53 -11.32 -7.63 10.59
C ALA A 53 -11.16 -8.90 9.75
N TYR A 54 -11.75 -10.02 10.22
CA TYR A 54 -11.75 -11.27 9.49
C TYR A 54 -12.43 -11.14 8.12
N ASP A 55 -13.47 -10.33 7.97
CA ASP A 55 -14.17 -10.12 6.68
C ASP A 55 -13.34 -9.36 5.63
N LEU A 56 -12.28 -8.68 6.05
CA LEU A 56 -11.31 -8.09 5.14
C LEU A 56 -10.24 -9.09 4.66
N THR A 57 -10.20 -10.30 5.23
CA THR A 57 -9.19 -11.30 4.86
C THR A 57 -9.55 -12.07 3.60
N LEU A 58 -8.51 -12.56 2.92
CA LEU A 58 -8.66 -13.54 1.86
C LEU A 58 -8.91 -14.89 2.56
N LYS A 59 -10.11 -15.45 2.40
CA LYS A 59 -10.58 -16.58 3.21
C LYS A 59 -9.84 -17.88 2.86
N ALA A 60 -10.43 -18.74 2.02
CA ALA A 60 -9.89 -20.07 1.71
C ALA A 60 -8.44 -20.06 1.19
N ASP A 61 -8.04 -18.96 0.54
CA ASP A 61 -6.72 -18.82 -0.09
C ASP A 61 -5.72 -17.98 0.71
N GLY A 62 -6.09 -17.47 1.90
CA GLY A 62 -5.20 -16.64 2.72
C GLY A 62 -4.53 -17.38 3.88
N LEU A 63 -3.55 -16.70 4.48
CA LEU A 63 -2.80 -17.13 5.67
C LEU A 63 -3.28 -16.46 6.97
N ALA A 64 -4.30 -15.61 6.89
CA ALA A 64 -4.90 -14.93 8.04
C ALA A 64 -5.72 -15.87 8.96
N GLY A 65 -6.01 -17.10 8.52
CA GLY A 65 -6.84 -18.08 9.22
C GLY A 65 -8.02 -18.54 8.36
N ARG A 66 -8.32 -19.85 8.40
CA ARG A 66 -9.38 -20.49 7.60
C ARG A 66 -10.78 -20.19 8.10
N ASP A 67 -10.91 -19.95 9.40
CA ASP A 67 -12.15 -19.60 10.08
C ASP A 67 -11.91 -18.52 11.15
N LEU A 68 -13.00 -17.98 11.70
CA LEU A 68 -12.93 -16.93 12.72
C LEU A 68 -12.22 -17.40 14.01
N PRO A 69 -12.44 -18.61 14.55
CA PRO A 69 -11.67 -19.13 15.68
C PRO A 69 -10.15 -19.14 15.44
N GLN A 70 -9.69 -19.64 14.30
CA GLN A 70 -8.27 -19.67 13.94
C GLN A 70 -7.72 -18.26 13.76
N PHE A 71 -8.46 -17.38 13.08
CA PHE A 71 -8.11 -15.96 12.93
C PHE A 71 -7.88 -15.29 14.29
N ARG A 72 -8.75 -15.54 15.28
CA ARG A 72 -8.61 -15.00 16.64
C ARG A 72 -7.31 -15.47 17.32
N GLN A 73 -6.95 -16.74 17.14
CA GLN A 73 -5.68 -17.27 17.69
C GLN A 73 -4.46 -16.61 17.05
N ILE A 74 -4.49 -16.40 15.73
CA ILE A 74 -3.41 -15.71 15.02
C ILE A 74 -3.34 -14.24 15.47
N ALA A 75 -4.47 -13.53 15.50
CA ALA A 75 -4.58 -12.15 15.95
C ALA A 75 -4.01 -11.95 17.37
N ALA A 76 -4.31 -12.87 18.29
CA ALA A 76 -3.80 -12.82 19.66
C ALA A 76 -2.26 -12.96 19.73
N ARG A 77 -1.66 -13.77 18.85
CA ARG A 77 -0.20 -13.95 18.80
C ARG A 77 0.54 -12.78 18.17
N GLN A 78 -0.11 -12.08 17.23
CA GLN A 78 0.46 -10.93 16.52
C GLN A 78 0.14 -9.60 17.21
N ARG A 79 -0.26 -9.63 18.49
CA ARG A 79 -0.76 -8.45 19.19
C ARG A 79 0.38 -7.50 19.56
N CYS A 80 0.31 -6.28 19.05
CA CYS A 80 1.13 -5.16 19.50
C CYS A 80 0.41 -4.34 20.58
N ALA A 81 1.17 -3.52 21.30
CA ALA A 81 0.60 -2.55 22.25
C ALA A 81 -0.29 -1.52 21.52
N ARG A 82 -1.19 -0.87 22.27
CA ARG A 82 -2.03 0.18 21.71
C ARG A 82 -1.22 1.43 21.40
N GLY A 83 -1.48 2.08 20.26
CA GLY A 83 -0.74 3.27 19.84
C GLY A 83 -1.16 3.84 18.49
N THR A 84 -0.34 4.75 17.97
CA THR A 84 -0.55 5.38 16.67
C THR A 84 0.20 4.61 15.59
N TRP A 85 -0.53 4.15 14.58
CA TRP A 85 0.00 3.41 13.45
C TRP A 85 0.58 4.36 12.40
N GLN A 86 1.83 4.12 11.98
CA GLN A 86 2.47 4.90 10.93
C GLN A 86 3.00 3.98 9.83
N VAL A 87 2.60 4.24 8.59
CA VAL A 87 3.12 3.50 7.43
C VAL A 87 4.54 3.98 7.15
N TYR A 88 5.53 3.11 7.31
CA TYR A 88 6.92 3.45 7.04
C TYR A 88 7.45 2.86 5.73
N ALA A 89 6.83 1.80 5.19
CA ALA A 89 7.26 1.21 3.94
C ALA A 89 6.14 0.47 3.17
N LEU A 90 6.33 0.38 1.85
CA LEU A 90 5.52 -0.40 0.93
C LEU A 90 6.41 -1.37 0.14
N SER A 91 5.93 -2.60 -0.07
CA SER A 91 6.63 -3.60 -0.86
C SER A 91 5.69 -4.31 -1.85
N PRO A 92 6.09 -4.49 -3.12
CA PRO A 92 7.28 -3.90 -3.73
C PRO A 92 7.09 -2.37 -3.92
N PRO A 93 8.16 -1.56 -3.81
CA PRO A 93 8.07 -0.13 -4.08
C PRO A 93 7.71 0.11 -5.56
N GLN A 94 6.77 1.02 -5.82
CA GLN A 94 6.35 1.38 -7.16
C GLN A 94 6.47 2.89 -7.37
N SER A 95 6.86 3.29 -8.59
CA SER A 95 6.76 4.68 -9.05
C SER A 95 5.75 4.80 -10.19
N ARG A 96 5.26 6.02 -10.42
CA ARG A 96 4.35 6.29 -11.54
C ARG A 96 4.99 5.96 -12.89
N GLY A 97 6.29 6.21 -13.04
CA GLY A 97 7.06 5.86 -14.23
C GLY A 97 7.21 4.36 -14.45
N ASN A 98 7.45 3.56 -13.39
CA ASN A 98 7.50 2.11 -13.55
C ASN A 98 6.14 1.55 -14.01
N ARG A 99 5.04 2.08 -13.48
CA ARG A 99 3.69 1.72 -13.90
C ARG A 99 3.41 2.09 -15.35
N LEU A 100 3.77 3.31 -15.76
CA LEU A 100 3.65 3.75 -17.15
C LEU A 100 4.43 2.84 -18.10
N ARG A 101 5.68 2.51 -17.75
CA ARG A 101 6.50 1.58 -18.54
C ARG A 101 5.88 0.18 -18.64
N ARG A 102 5.30 -0.34 -17.54
CA ARG A 102 4.59 -1.63 -17.55
C ARG A 102 3.39 -1.59 -18.48
N TRP A 103 2.58 -0.52 -18.41
CA TRP A 103 1.45 -0.30 -19.30
C TRP A 103 1.88 -0.28 -20.78
N LEU A 104 2.90 0.53 -21.11
CA LEU A 104 3.47 0.59 -22.47
C LEU A 104 4.02 -0.75 -22.96
N SER A 105 4.49 -1.60 -22.06
CA SER A 105 5.03 -2.93 -22.38
C SER A 105 3.97 -4.04 -22.36
N GLY A 106 2.67 -3.71 -22.22
CA GLY A 106 1.58 -4.69 -22.12
C GLY A 106 1.64 -5.56 -20.86
N ARG A 107 2.42 -5.18 -19.83
CA ARG A 107 2.53 -5.91 -18.57
C ARG A 107 1.46 -5.44 -17.59
N GLN A 108 1.03 -6.34 -16.70
CA GLN A 108 0.08 -6.00 -15.63
C GLN A 108 0.56 -4.78 -14.84
N VAL A 109 -0.21 -3.69 -14.81
CA VAL A 109 0.21 -2.43 -14.19
C VAL A 109 0.23 -2.54 -12.67
N GLU A 110 -0.85 -3.10 -12.11
CA GLU A 110 -0.95 -3.35 -10.69
C GLU A 110 -0.14 -4.56 -10.26
N MET A 111 0.45 -4.48 -9.07
CA MET A 111 1.12 -5.64 -8.49
C MET A 111 0.09 -6.72 -8.12
N PRO A 112 0.48 -8.01 -8.16
CA PRO A 112 -0.37 -9.10 -7.70
C PRO A 112 -0.52 -9.12 -6.16
N SER A 113 0.50 -8.63 -5.44
CA SER A 113 0.49 -8.46 -3.99
C SER A 113 1.13 -7.13 -3.58
N ILE A 114 0.68 -6.59 -2.45
CA ILE A 114 1.23 -5.38 -1.83
C ILE A 114 1.36 -5.64 -0.33
N THR A 115 2.54 -5.45 0.23
CA THR A 115 2.77 -5.46 1.67
C THR A 115 2.87 -4.03 2.18
N VAL A 116 1.99 -3.68 3.12
CA VAL A 116 2.05 -2.42 3.86
C VAL A 116 2.75 -2.68 5.18
N ARG A 117 3.78 -1.91 5.49
CA ARG A 117 4.51 -2.01 6.76
C ARG A 117 4.22 -0.81 7.64
N TYR A 118 3.82 -1.10 8.87
CA TYR A 118 3.50 -0.15 9.90
C TYR A 118 4.50 -0.24 11.05
N ASP A 119 4.75 0.88 11.69
CA ASP A 119 5.40 0.93 12.99
C ASP A 119 4.50 1.66 13.98
N PHE A 120 4.84 1.54 15.27
CA PHE A 120 4.09 2.08 16.39
C PHE A 120 4.88 3.11 17.16
N ALA A 121 4.23 4.23 17.46
CA ALA A 121 4.70 5.18 18.44
C ALA A 121 3.83 5.10 19.71
N PRO A 122 4.42 5.20 20.93
CA PRO A 122 5.84 5.44 21.21
C PRO A 122 6.72 4.19 21.25
N ASN A 123 6.13 2.98 21.31
CA ASN A 123 6.88 1.72 21.40
C ASN A 123 6.87 1.01 20.04
N PRO A 124 8.02 0.88 19.35
CA PRO A 124 8.08 0.23 18.05
C PRO A 124 7.54 -1.19 18.10
N CYS A 125 6.70 -1.53 17.13
CA CYS A 125 6.20 -2.89 16.92
C CYS A 125 6.02 -3.09 15.42
N PRO A 126 7.10 -3.33 14.68
CA PRO A 126 7.05 -3.44 13.23
C PRO A 126 6.00 -4.48 12.82
N TYR A 127 5.07 -4.06 11.97
CA TYR A 127 3.91 -4.83 11.60
C TYR A 127 3.74 -4.84 10.09
N SER A 128 3.43 -5.99 9.51
CA SER A 128 3.24 -6.13 8.08
C SER A 128 1.87 -6.72 7.76
N ILE A 129 1.22 -6.13 6.76
CA ILE A 129 -0.04 -6.62 6.20
C ILE A 129 0.21 -6.85 4.71
N GLU A 130 0.15 -8.10 4.28
CA GLU A 130 0.18 -8.47 2.87
C GLU A 130 -1.25 -8.53 2.32
N LEU A 131 -1.46 -7.83 1.21
CA LEU A 131 -2.72 -7.76 0.48
C LEU A 131 -2.58 -8.48 -0.86
N ARG A 132 -3.63 -9.19 -1.25
CA ARG A 132 -3.79 -9.78 -2.59
C ARG A 132 -5.20 -9.52 -3.09
N ARG A 133 -5.39 -9.60 -4.40
CA ARG A 133 -6.74 -9.54 -4.98
C ARG A 133 -7.43 -10.90 -4.86
N ASP A 134 -8.71 -10.90 -4.51
CA ASP A 134 -9.58 -12.07 -4.63
C ASP A 134 -10.00 -12.34 -6.08
N GLY A 135 -10.79 -13.38 -6.30
CA GLY A 135 -11.31 -13.73 -7.63
C GLY A 135 -12.20 -12.66 -8.28
N GLN A 136 -12.66 -11.68 -7.51
CA GLN A 136 -13.43 -10.52 -7.98
C GLN A 136 -12.56 -9.27 -8.18
N GLY A 137 -11.25 -9.39 -7.97
CA GLY A 137 -10.30 -8.29 -8.10
C GLY A 137 -10.24 -7.35 -6.89
N GLN A 138 -10.91 -7.67 -5.79
CA GLN A 138 -10.92 -6.84 -4.58
C GLN A 138 -9.71 -7.12 -3.70
N TRP A 139 -9.10 -6.09 -3.13
CA TRP A 139 -8.00 -6.26 -2.19
C TRP A 139 -8.48 -6.87 -0.88
N ARG A 140 -7.80 -7.93 -0.45
CA ARG A 140 -8.05 -8.66 0.78
C ARG A 140 -6.73 -8.92 1.51
N VAL A 141 -6.79 -8.97 2.83
CA VAL A 141 -5.64 -9.33 3.68
C VAL A 141 -5.31 -10.80 3.47
N PHE A 142 -4.20 -11.06 2.79
CA PHE A 142 -3.67 -12.40 2.60
C PHE A 142 -2.93 -12.88 3.84
N ASN A 143 -2.09 -12.03 4.44
CA ASN A 143 -1.32 -12.36 5.63
C ASN A 143 -1.12 -11.12 6.50
N PHE A 144 -0.91 -11.31 7.80
CA PHE A 144 -0.51 -10.25 8.71
C PHE A 144 0.41 -10.80 9.81
N GLN A 145 1.40 -10.02 10.21
CA GLN A 145 2.33 -10.42 11.26
C GLN A 145 3.02 -9.21 11.90
N SER A 146 3.19 -9.26 13.21
CA SER A 146 4.21 -8.49 13.90
C SER A 146 5.56 -9.15 13.65
N THR A 147 6.55 -8.35 13.26
CA THR A 147 7.96 -8.78 13.15
C THR A 147 8.71 -8.29 14.38
N ALA A 148 9.62 -9.11 14.90
CA ALA A 148 10.58 -8.62 15.88
C ALA A 148 11.41 -7.50 15.22
N GLY A 149 11.48 -6.35 15.89
CA GLY A 149 12.39 -5.26 15.54
C GLY A 149 13.83 -5.60 15.91
#